data_AF-X1V0H7-F1
#
_entry.id   AF-X1V0H7-F1
#
_cell.length_a   1.000
_cell.length_b   1.000
_cell.length_c   1.000
_cell.angle_alpha   90.00
_cell.angle_beta   90.00
_cell.angle_gamma   90.00
#
_symmetry.space_group_name_H-M   'P 1'
#
loop_
_entity.id
_entity.type
_entity.pdbx_description
1 polymer ?
#
loop_
_entity_poly.entity_id
_entity_poly.type
_entity_poly.pdbx_seq_one_letter_code
_entity_poly.pdbx_strand_id
1 'polypeptide(L)'
;RHAQFITTLAIISSSLEKFATEIRGLQKTETREVEEPFGASQTGSSAMPHKRNPELCERICGLARLVRSYALTSMENIALWHERDISHSSTERIILPDSYLIRHFLESLATEARLNLHARVVYGVNDHHKAEALFKALGRALDTATRIDERISGELPSTKGLL
;
A
#
# COMPACT_ATOMS: atom_id res chain seq x y z
N ARG A 1 -10.47 20.33 0.69
CA ARG A 1 -11.03 18.96 0.49
C ARG A 1 -9.99 18.05 -0.16
N HIS A 2 -9.42 18.40 -1.32
CA HIS A 2 -8.34 17.61 -1.95
C HIS A 2 -7.11 17.44 -1.05
N ALA A 3 -6.64 18.52 -0.40
CA ALA A 3 -5.52 18.45 0.55
C ALA A 3 -5.75 17.39 1.65
N GLN A 4 -6.89 17.45 2.34
CA GLN A 4 -7.24 16.47 3.37
C GLN A 4 -7.23 15.03 2.83
N PHE A 5 -7.74 14.81 1.62
CA PHE A 5 -7.75 13.50 0.99
C PHE A 5 -6.33 12.97 0.69
N ILE A 6 -5.52 13.75 -0.02
CA ILE A 6 -4.17 13.34 -0.40
C ILE A 6 -3.26 13.20 0.82
N THR A 7 -3.42 14.06 1.83
CA THR A 7 -2.72 13.90 3.12
C THR A 7 -3.14 12.62 3.84
N THR A 8 -4.41 12.23 3.78
CA THR A 8 -4.87 10.94 4.34
C THR A 8 -4.20 9.76 3.62
N LEU A 9 -4.14 9.79 2.29
CA LEU A 9 -3.42 8.78 1.51
C LEU A 9 -1.93 8.75 1.86
N ALA A 10 -1.29 9.91 2.02
CA ALA A 10 0.11 10.01 2.42
C ALA A 10 0.38 9.38 3.80
N ILE A 11 -0.52 9.53 4.76
CA ILE A 11 -0.42 8.89 6.09
C ILE A 11 -0.53 7.36 5.96
N ILE A 12 -1.49 6.88 5.16
CA ILE A 12 -1.66 5.44 4.88
C ILE A 12 -0.38 4.89 4.22
N SER A 13 0.12 5.55 3.18
CA SER A 13 1.36 5.17 2.50
C SER A 13 2.57 5.18 3.43
N SER A 14 2.65 6.11 4.38
CA SER A 14 3.73 6.13 5.37
C SER A 14 3.71 4.93 6.30
N SER A 15 2.51 4.47 6.68
CA SER A 15 2.35 3.26 7.49
C SER A 15 2.82 2.02 6.74
N LEU A 16 2.58 1.98 5.43
CA LEU A 16 3.02 0.87 4.57
C LEU A 16 4.53 0.89 4.31
N GLU A 17 5.13 2.07 4.14
CA GLU A 17 6.60 2.17 4.09
C GLU A 17 7.24 1.69 5.38
N LYS A 18 6.60 1.93 6.54
CA LYS A 18 7.08 1.38 7.82
C LYS A 18 7.09 -0.15 7.80
N PHE A 19 5.99 -0.79 7.39
CA PHE A 19 5.93 -2.25 7.28
C PHE A 19 6.93 -2.81 6.26
N ALA A 20 7.01 -2.18 5.07
CA ALA A 20 7.95 -2.57 4.03
C ALA A 20 9.41 -2.44 4.50
N THR A 21 9.73 -1.39 5.26
CA THR A 21 11.08 -1.20 5.82
C THR A 21 11.42 -2.28 6.85
N GLU A 22 10.46 -2.68 7.67
CA GLU A 22 10.66 -3.76 8.64
C GLU A 22 10.90 -5.10 7.93
N ILE A 23 10.07 -5.45 6.94
CA ILE A 23 10.23 -6.68 6.15
C ILE A 23 11.61 -6.71 5.47
N ARG A 24 12.05 -5.60 4.91
CA ARG A 24 13.41 -5.47 4.32
C ARG A 24 14.51 -5.69 5.35
N GLY A 25 14.29 -5.25 6.59
CA GLY A 25 15.20 -5.50 7.71
C GLY A 25 15.28 -6.97 8.08
N LEU A 26 14.13 -7.62 8.23
CA LEU A 26 14.02 -9.04 8.59
C LEU A 26 14.51 -9.98 7.47
N GLN A 27 14.47 -9.56 6.20
CA GLN A 27 14.97 -10.32 5.05
C GLN A 27 16.49 -10.19 4.84
N LYS A 28 17.19 -9.36 5.63
CA LYS A 28 18.66 -9.31 5.58
C LYS A 28 19.25 -10.70 5.81
N THR A 29 20.31 -11.03 5.07
CA THR A 29 20.94 -12.37 5.11
C THR A 29 21.36 -12.79 6.51
N GLU A 30 21.75 -11.83 7.36
CA GLU A 30 22.19 -12.05 8.74
C GLU A 30 21.04 -12.39 9.70
N THR A 31 19.81 -11.95 9.39
CA THR A 31 18.62 -12.14 10.23
C THR A 31 17.70 -13.22 9.65
N ARG A 32 17.27 -13.03 8.41
CA ARG A 32 16.51 -13.98 7.58
C ARG A 32 15.31 -14.62 8.28
N GLU A 33 14.56 -13.81 9.03
CA GLU A 33 13.35 -14.24 9.74
C GLU A 33 12.10 -14.21 8.84
N VAL A 34 12.10 -13.31 7.85
CA VAL A 34 11.03 -13.15 6.86
C VAL A 34 11.66 -13.06 5.48
N GLU A 35 11.02 -13.64 4.46
CA GLU A 35 11.46 -13.52 3.07
C GLU A 35 10.26 -13.24 2.17
N GLU A 36 10.46 -12.33 1.21
CA GLU A 36 9.46 -12.05 0.19
C GLU A 36 9.16 -13.29 -0.66
N PRO A 37 7.95 -13.34 -1.21
CA PRO A 37 7.58 -14.22 -2.30
C PRO A 37 8.68 -14.44 -3.37
N PHE A 38 9.19 -15.67 -3.48
CA PHE A 38 10.10 -16.03 -4.58
C PHE A 38 9.56 -17.18 -5.44
N GLY A 39 9.31 -16.92 -6.73
CA GLY A 39 8.82 -17.92 -7.68
C GLY A 39 9.91 -18.85 -8.21
N ALA A 40 9.55 -20.08 -8.61
CA ALA A 40 10.50 -21.07 -9.13
C ALA A 40 11.26 -20.59 -10.39
N SER A 41 10.61 -19.78 -11.22
CA SER A 41 11.18 -19.20 -12.45
C SER A 41 11.65 -17.76 -12.27
N GLN A 42 11.57 -17.19 -11.06
CA GLN A 42 11.97 -15.81 -10.81
C GLN A 42 13.50 -15.75 -10.75
N THR A 43 14.09 -14.76 -11.43
CA THR A 43 15.54 -14.53 -11.42
C THR A 43 15.82 -13.40 -10.43
N GLY A 44 16.60 -13.65 -9.38
CA GLY A 44 16.82 -12.65 -8.34
C GLY A 44 17.87 -11.59 -8.67
N SER A 45 18.75 -11.86 -9.63
CA SER A 45 19.64 -10.88 -10.26
C SER A 45 20.21 -11.46 -11.55
N SER A 46 20.50 -10.62 -12.54
CA SER A 46 21.12 -11.03 -13.80
C SER A 46 22.50 -11.68 -13.63
N ALA A 47 23.28 -11.26 -12.62
CA ALA A 47 24.62 -11.76 -12.36
C ALA A 47 24.69 -12.78 -11.21
N MET A 48 23.67 -12.81 -10.34
CA MET A 48 23.69 -13.62 -9.11
C MET A 48 22.37 -14.38 -8.95
N PRO A 49 22.29 -15.64 -9.44
CA PRO A 49 21.04 -16.43 -9.44
C PRO A 49 20.47 -16.73 -8.04
N HIS A 50 21.35 -16.79 -7.04
CA HIS A 50 20.99 -17.08 -5.65
C HIS A 50 20.50 -15.85 -4.88
N LYS A 51 20.64 -14.64 -5.44
CA LYS A 51 20.24 -13.40 -4.77
C LYS A 51 18.72 -13.37 -4.60
N ARG A 52 18.24 -12.86 -3.47
CA ARG A 52 16.82 -12.75 -3.12
C ARG A 52 16.55 -11.39 -2.49
N ASN A 53 16.29 -10.38 -3.32
CA ASN A 53 16.07 -9.01 -2.84
C ASN A 53 14.59 -8.82 -2.44
N PRO A 54 14.32 -7.98 -1.43
CA PRO A 54 12.96 -7.55 -1.09
C PRO A 54 12.44 -6.47 -2.06
N GLU A 55 12.33 -6.80 -3.35
CA GLU A 55 12.00 -5.83 -4.42
C GLU A 55 10.60 -5.24 -4.26
N LEU A 56 9.66 -6.01 -3.73
CA LEU A 56 8.26 -5.61 -3.58
C LEU A 56 8.15 -4.53 -2.50
N CYS A 57 8.78 -4.78 -1.35
CA CYS A 57 8.87 -3.81 -0.27
C CYS A 57 9.67 -2.56 -0.68
N GLU A 58 10.74 -2.71 -1.47
CA GLU A 58 11.47 -1.56 -2.01
C GLU A 58 10.59 -0.68 -2.92
N ARG A 59 9.76 -1.29 -3.77
CA ARG A 59 8.78 -0.57 -4.59
C ARG A 59 7.73 0.13 -3.73
N ILE A 60 7.21 -0.52 -2.69
CA ILE A 60 6.27 0.11 -1.74
C ILE A 60 6.90 1.35 -1.10
N CYS A 61 8.16 1.27 -0.64
CA CYS A 61 8.88 2.43 -0.10
C CYS A 61 8.97 3.58 -1.14
N GLY A 62 9.28 3.26 -2.40
CA GLY A 62 9.35 4.24 -3.48
C GLY A 62 8.01 4.94 -3.76
N LEU A 63 6.94 4.15 -3.90
CA LEU A 63 5.59 4.67 -4.12
C LEU A 63 5.09 5.51 -2.94
N ALA A 64 5.38 5.09 -1.71
CA ALA A 64 4.98 5.84 -0.52
C ALA A 64 5.59 7.24 -0.46
N ARG A 65 6.85 7.39 -0.91
CA ARG A 65 7.52 8.69 -1.02
C ARG A 65 6.84 9.59 -2.05
N LEU A 66 6.42 9.04 -3.19
CA LEU A 66 5.66 9.79 -4.21
C LEU A 66 4.30 10.25 -3.67
N VAL A 67 3.55 9.38 -2.99
CA VAL A 67 2.25 9.77 -2.42
C VAL A 67 2.41 10.87 -1.36
N ARG A 68 3.47 10.82 -0.55
CA ARG A 68 3.79 11.92 0.38
C ARG A 68 4.12 13.23 -0.32
N SER A 69 4.85 13.21 -1.44
CA SER A 69 5.14 14.47 -2.17
C SER A 69 3.87 15.09 -2.76
N TYR A 70 2.91 14.28 -3.20
CA TYR A 70 1.61 14.77 -3.67
C TYR A 70 0.81 15.49 -2.58
N ALA A 71 0.95 15.09 -1.31
CA ALA A 71 0.29 15.78 -0.20
C ALA A 71 0.79 17.22 -0.03
N LEU A 72 2.09 17.46 -0.26
CA LEU A 72 2.65 18.82 -0.22
C LEU A 72 2.03 19.68 -1.33
N THR A 73 2.04 19.19 -2.58
CA THR A 73 1.41 19.90 -3.71
C THR A 73 -0.08 20.16 -3.46
N SER A 74 -0.80 19.21 -2.85
CA SER A 74 -2.21 19.38 -2.52
C SER A 74 -2.46 20.43 -1.43
N MET A 75 -1.53 20.58 -0.48
CA MET A 75 -1.58 21.63 0.55
C MET A 75 -1.33 23.02 -0.05
N GLU A 76 -0.40 23.13 -1.01
CA GLU A 76 -0.12 24.39 -1.73
C GLU A 76 -1.33 24.87 -2.54
N ASN A 77 -2.12 23.95 -3.09
CA ASN A 77 -3.35 24.26 -3.82
C ASN A 77 -4.48 24.89 -2.97
N ILE A 78 -4.33 25.01 -1.65
CA ILE A 78 -5.37 25.59 -0.78
C ILE A 78 -5.47 27.11 -0.95
N ALA A 79 -4.34 27.79 -1.14
CA ALA A 79 -4.24 29.25 -1.11
C ALA A 79 -4.62 29.91 -2.43
N LEU A 80 -5.88 29.71 -2.86
CA LEU A 80 -6.41 30.32 -4.08
C LEU A 80 -6.84 31.78 -3.87
N TRP A 81 -6.79 32.56 -4.95
CA TRP A 81 -7.14 33.98 -4.91
C TRP A 81 -8.66 34.19 -5.01
N HIS A 82 -9.20 34.95 -4.05
CA HIS A 82 -10.60 35.37 -3.99
C HIS A 82 -11.60 34.23 -4.23
N GLU A 83 -12.46 34.33 -5.24
CA GLU A 83 -13.50 33.35 -5.54
C GLU A 83 -12.97 32.05 -6.14
N ARG A 84 -11.79 32.07 -6.79
CA ARG A 84 -10.99 30.93 -7.32
C ARG A 84 -10.12 31.37 -8.50
N ASP A 85 -8.83 31.07 -8.47
CA ASP A 85 -7.95 31.02 -9.64
C ASP A 85 -7.73 29.57 -10.14
N ILE A 86 -7.05 29.38 -11.28
CA ILE A 86 -6.93 28.09 -11.96
C ILE A 86 -5.63 27.33 -11.66
N SER A 87 -4.73 27.87 -10.83
CA SER A 87 -3.39 27.31 -10.58
C SER A 87 -3.43 25.86 -10.09
N HIS A 88 -4.41 25.52 -9.25
CA HIS A 88 -4.62 24.16 -8.77
C HIS A 88 -4.93 23.15 -9.89
N SER A 89 -5.48 23.58 -11.02
CA SER A 89 -6.03 22.66 -12.02
C SER A 89 -4.96 21.85 -12.75
N SER A 90 -3.78 22.42 -13.04
CA SER A 90 -2.69 21.70 -13.69
C SER A 90 -2.03 20.70 -12.73
N THR A 91 -1.83 21.08 -11.48
CA THR A 91 -1.24 20.22 -10.45
C THR A 91 -2.19 19.09 -10.07
N GLU A 92 -3.50 19.38 -9.93
CA GLU A 92 -4.53 18.38 -9.68
C GLU A 92 -4.63 17.33 -10.79
N ARG A 93 -4.39 17.68 -12.07
CA ARG A 93 -4.32 16.69 -13.16
C ARG A 93 -3.15 15.71 -13.03
N ILE A 94 -2.13 16.04 -12.25
CA ILE A 94 -0.97 15.18 -12.00
C ILE A 94 -1.17 14.37 -10.71
N ILE A 95 -1.67 15.02 -9.65
CA ILE A 95 -1.74 14.40 -8.32
C ILE A 95 -3.07 13.72 -8.00
N LEU A 96 -4.18 14.09 -8.67
CA LEU A 96 -5.53 13.55 -8.45
C LEU A 96 -6.05 12.49 -9.44
N PRO A 97 -5.35 11.98 -10.47
CA PRO A 97 -5.82 10.82 -11.24
C PRO A 97 -5.94 9.55 -10.34
N ASP A 98 -6.96 9.54 -9.50
CA ASP A 98 -7.15 8.73 -8.29
C ASP A 98 -7.77 7.37 -8.57
N SER A 99 -8.47 7.18 -9.68
CA SER A 99 -9.02 5.87 -10.04
C SER A 99 -7.91 4.88 -10.39
N TYR A 100 -6.79 5.34 -10.94
CA TYR A 100 -5.62 4.50 -11.16
C TYR A 100 -4.80 4.33 -9.89
N LEU A 101 -4.63 5.37 -9.06
CA LEU A 101 -3.77 5.27 -7.89
C LEU A 101 -4.33 4.34 -6.81
N ILE A 102 -5.64 4.43 -6.52
CA ILE A 102 -6.31 3.53 -5.56
C ILE A 102 -6.34 2.10 -6.09
N ARG A 103 -6.66 1.93 -7.37
CA ARG A 103 -6.69 0.61 -8.00
C ARG A 103 -5.30 -0.01 -8.02
N HIS A 104 -4.29 0.72 -8.48
CA HIS A 104 -2.90 0.28 -8.50
C HIS A 104 -2.40 -0.01 -7.10
N PHE A 105 -2.78 0.79 -6.11
CA PHE A 105 -2.48 0.52 -4.71
C PHE A 105 -3.04 -0.83 -4.25
N LEU A 106 -4.33 -1.08 -4.49
CA LEU A 106 -5.00 -2.31 -4.07
C LEU A 106 -4.48 -3.53 -4.86
N GLU A 107 -4.20 -3.37 -6.15
CA GLU A 107 -3.59 -4.40 -7.01
C GLU A 107 -2.17 -4.73 -6.55
N SER A 108 -1.33 -3.72 -6.27
CA SER A 108 0.00 -3.92 -5.70
C SER A 108 -0.09 -4.61 -4.35
N LEU A 109 -0.94 -4.13 -3.43
CA LEU A 109 -1.11 -4.76 -2.12
C LEU A 109 -1.52 -6.24 -2.24
N ALA A 110 -2.49 -6.55 -3.10
CA ALA A 110 -2.96 -7.91 -3.31
C ALA A 110 -1.86 -8.83 -3.86
N THR A 111 -1.11 -8.33 -4.83
CA THR A 111 -0.01 -9.05 -5.46
C THR A 111 1.12 -9.31 -4.46
N GLU A 112 1.56 -8.26 -3.74
CA GLU A 112 2.73 -8.36 -2.88
C GLU A 112 2.44 -9.10 -1.57
N ALA A 113 1.26 -8.90 -0.98
CA ALA A 113 0.86 -9.61 0.23
C ALA A 113 0.31 -11.02 -0.07
N ARG A 114 0.34 -11.47 -1.34
CA ARG A 114 -0.19 -12.77 -1.80
C ARG A 114 -1.61 -13.04 -1.30
N LEU A 115 -2.46 -12.02 -1.34
CA LEU A 115 -3.83 -12.11 -0.87
C LEU A 115 -4.82 -11.94 -2.02
N ASN A 116 -5.92 -12.69 -1.96
CA ASN A 116 -7.04 -12.49 -2.86
C ASN A 116 -7.85 -11.29 -2.36
N LEU A 117 -7.66 -10.12 -2.97
CA LEU A 117 -8.39 -8.91 -2.61
C LEU A 117 -9.58 -8.69 -3.52
N HIS A 118 -10.79 -8.74 -2.96
CA HIS A 118 -12.00 -8.28 -3.63
C HIS A 118 -12.46 -6.97 -3.00
N ALA A 119 -12.23 -5.85 -3.70
CA ALA A 119 -12.57 -4.53 -3.20
C ALA A 119 -13.65 -3.89 -4.09
N ARG A 120 -14.85 -3.69 -3.54
CA ARG A 120 -16.00 -3.14 -4.29
C ARG A 120 -16.75 -2.12 -3.44
N VAL A 121 -16.98 -0.94 -4.00
CA VAL A 121 -17.93 0.03 -3.44
C VAL A 121 -19.29 -0.19 -4.08
N VAL A 122 -20.30 -0.56 -3.28
CA VAL A 122 -21.63 -0.94 -3.78
C VAL A 122 -22.41 0.29 -4.30
N TYR A 123 -22.28 1.43 -3.65
CA TYR A 123 -22.91 2.69 -4.04
C TYR A 123 -22.10 3.89 -3.54
N GLY A 124 -22.26 5.03 -4.20
CA GLY A 124 -21.62 6.29 -3.83
C GLY A 124 -21.53 7.22 -5.04
N VAL A 125 -21.65 8.52 -4.81
CA VAL A 125 -21.53 9.52 -5.89
C VAL A 125 -20.15 10.18 -5.84
N ASN A 126 -19.64 10.46 -4.65
CA ASN A 126 -18.39 11.17 -4.42
C ASN A 126 -17.20 10.19 -4.37
N ASP A 127 -16.23 10.35 -5.28
CA ASP A 127 -15.09 9.43 -5.41
C ASP A 127 -14.15 9.45 -4.20
N HIS A 128 -14.03 10.58 -3.49
CA HIS A 128 -13.30 10.68 -2.24
C HIS A 128 -13.92 9.79 -1.15
N HIS A 129 -15.25 9.81 -0.98
CA HIS A 129 -15.92 8.94 -0.02
C HIS A 129 -15.88 7.46 -0.43
N LYS A 130 -15.91 7.15 -1.74
CA LYS A 130 -15.73 5.78 -2.24
C LYS A 130 -14.33 5.25 -1.89
N ALA A 131 -13.30 6.06 -2.12
CA ALA A 131 -11.92 5.73 -1.76
C ALA A 131 -11.79 5.50 -0.26
N GLU A 132 -12.27 6.43 0.56
CA GLU A 132 -12.26 6.33 2.01
C GLU A 132 -12.98 5.07 2.50
N ALA A 133 -14.14 4.73 1.92
CA ALA A 133 -14.86 3.50 2.23
C ALA A 133 -14.05 2.25 1.90
N LEU A 134 -13.37 2.19 0.75
CA LEU A 134 -12.49 1.08 0.38
C LEU A 134 -11.36 0.88 1.38
N PHE A 135 -10.63 1.96 1.71
CA PHE A 135 -9.51 1.88 2.65
C PHE A 135 -9.96 1.50 4.07
N LYS A 136 -11.09 2.04 4.55
CA LYS A 136 -11.65 1.66 5.85
C LYS A 136 -12.09 0.20 5.89
N ALA A 137 -12.75 -0.28 4.83
CA ALA A 137 -13.17 -1.67 4.73
C ALA A 137 -11.96 -2.62 4.69
N LEU A 138 -10.95 -2.30 3.88
CA LEU A 138 -9.69 -3.04 3.81
C LEU A 138 -8.98 -3.06 5.17
N GLY A 139 -8.85 -1.92 5.85
CA GLY A 139 -8.23 -1.84 7.17
C GLY A 139 -8.92 -2.73 8.21
N ARG A 140 -10.26 -2.74 8.24
CA ARG A 140 -11.03 -3.63 9.12
C ARG A 140 -10.86 -5.11 8.77
N ALA A 141 -10.83 -5.44 7.48
CA ALA A 141 -10.62 -6.80 7.03
C ALA A 141 -9.23 -7.32 7.43
N LEU A 142 -8.19 -6.49 7.25
CA LEU A 142 -6.82 -6.82 7.67
C LEU A 142 -6.70 -6.94 9.18
N ASP A 143 -7.26 -6.00 9.97
CA ASP A 143 -7.28 -6.11 11.44
C ASP A 143 -7.93 -7.41 11.91
N THR A 144 -9.03 -7.81 11.26
CA THR A 144 -9.70 -9.07 11.59
C THR A 144 -8.83 -10.27 11.21
N ALA A 145 -8.16 -10.22 10.06
CA ALA A 145 -7.33 -11.31 9.56
C ALA A 145 -5.99 -11.47 10.31
N THR A 146 -5.46 -10.40 10.93
CA THR A 146 -4.20 -10.43 11.66
C THR A 146 -4.37 -10.66 13.17
N ARG A 147 -5.60 -10.72 13.68
CA ARG A 147 -5.86 -11.08 15.07
C ARG A 147 -5.48 -12.55 15.32
N ILE A 148 -4.90 -12.80 16.48
CA ILE A 148 -4.65 -14.16 16.96
C ILE A 148 -6.00 -14.82 17.18
N ASP A 149 -6.28 -15.88 16.43
CA ASP A 149 -7.47 -16.68 16.64
C ASP A 149 -7.25 -17.58 17.85
N GLU A 150 -7.95 -17.27 18.95
CA GLU A 150 -7.89 -18.05 20.20
C GLU A 150 -8.28 -19.52 20.00
N ARG A 151 -9.06 -19.84 18.95
CA ARG A 151 -9.46 -21.21 18.62
C ARG A 151 -8.33 -22.08 18.07
N ILE A 152 -7.28 -21.43 17.53
CA ILE A 152 -6.13 -22.08 16.89
C ILE A 152 -4.86 -21.84 17.74
N SER A 153 -5.03 -21.26 18.93
CA SER A 153 -3.96 -20.97 19.87
C SER A 153 -3.26 -22.25 20.30
N GLY A 154 -1.99 -22.42 19.89
CA GLY A 154 -1.18 -23.59 20.20
C GLY A 154 -1.22 -24.71 19.15
N GLU A 155 -2.08 -24.61 18.13
CA GLU A 155 -2.09 -25.54 17.00
C GLU A 155 -1.38 -24.92 15.80
N LEU A 156 -0.36 -25.60 15.26
CA LEU A 156 0.26 -25.21 14.00
C LEU A 156 -0.81 -25.34 12.89
N PRO A 157 -1.19 -24.25 12.20
CA PRO A 157 -2.16 -24.30 11.11
C PRO A 157 -1.49 -24.88 9.87
N SER A 158 -1.19 -26.18 9.92
CA SER A 158 -0.60 -26.95 8.85
C SER A 158 -1.40 -28.22 8.67
N THR A 159 -1.94 -28.43 7.47
CA THR A 159 -2.54 -29.72 7.09
C THR A 159 -1.52 -30.85 7.00
N LYS A 160 -0.22 -30.55 7.15
CA LYS A 160 0.90 -31.50 7.06
C LYS A 160 1.84 -31.51 8.28
N GLY A 161 1.52 -30.76 9.34
CA GLY A 161 2.20 -30.82 10.63
C GLY A 161 3.66 -30.32 10.70
N LEU A 162 4.24 -29.78 9.62
CA LEU A 162 5.62 -29.26 9.62
C LEU A 162 5.69 -27.96 8.80
N LEU A 163 6.49 -27.00 9.29
CA LEU A 163 6.95 -25.80 8.57
C LEU A 163 8.23 -26.13 7.78
#